data_AF-A0A8J6AAS7-F1
#
_entry.id   AF-A0A8J6AAS7-F1
#
_cell.length_a   1.000
_cell.length_b   1.000
_cell.length_c   1.000
_cell.angle_alpha   90.00
_cell.angle_beta   90.00
_cell.angle_gamma   90.00
#
_symmetry.space_group_name_H-M   'P 1'
#
loop_
_entity.id
_entity.type
_entity.pdbx_description
1 polymer ?
#
loop_
_entity_poly.entity_id
_entity_poly.type
_entity_poly.pdbx_seq_one_letter_code
_entity_poly.pdbx_strand_id
1 'polypeptide(L)'
;MGGPGQPPSPRSPHGSPLTLSALTLLLLLCGHARAQCKILRCNAEYVSSTLSLRGGGSPGALRDRGAAGGAGGVCRALRSYALCTRRTARTCRGDLAFHSAVHGIEDLMIQHNCSRQGPTAPPLPRGPGLPGAGRVGASGPPAADPCDYEAQFRRLHGRAPGFLHCAAFGDPHVRTFQHHFHTCRVQGAWPLLDNDFLSVQATSAPVAAGANATATRKVWDRMPHAQGPAAPPPPPPPRTPQPPDSLRPDSPARLRAPP
;
A
#
# COMPACT_ATOMS: atom_id res chain seq x y z
N MET A 1 -52.30 -15.71 -49.52
CA MET A 1 -51.20 -14.81 -49.97
C MET A 1 -51.28 -13.59 -49.06
N GLY A 2 -50.56 -13.43 -47.94
CA GLY A 2 -49.13 -13.54 -47.75
C GLY A 2 -48.51 -12.13 -47.83
N GLY A 3 -48.34 -11.45 -46.69
CA GLY A 3 -47.63 -10.16 -46.56
C GLY A 3 -46.98 -10.05 -45.17
N PRO A 4 -45.71 -9.61 -45.05
CA PRO A 4 -44.80 -10.05 -43.99
C PRO A 4 -44.90 -9.24 -42.70
N GLY A 5 -44.57 -9.91 -41.59
CA GLY A 5 -44.52 -9.36 -40.24
C GLY A 5 -43.45 -8.28 -40.04
N GLN A 6 -43.79 -7.31 -39.22
CA GLN A 6 -42.92 -6.22 -38.76
C GLN A 6 -42.29 -6.62 -37.42
N PRO A 7 -40.99 -6.38 -37.18
CA PRO A 7 -40.34 -6.79 -35.93
C PRO A 7 -40.66 -5.79 -34.79
N PRO A 8 -40.66 -6.23 -33.52
CA PRO A 8 -40.83 -5.32 -32.39
C PRO A 8 -39.57 -4.47 -32.18
N SER A 9 -39.74 -3.15 -32.06
CA SER A 9 -38.67 -2.24 -31.67
C SER A 9 -38.19 -2.50 -30.24
N PRO A 10 -36.88 -2.44 -29.96
CA PRO A 10 -36.37 -2.61 -28.61
C PRO A 10 -36.73 -1.38 -27.76
N ARG A 11 -37.43 -1.60 -26.64
CA ARG A 11 -37.59 -0.61 -25.59
C ARG A 11 -36.22 -0.31 -25.00
N SER A 12 -35.66 0.84 -25.35
CA SER A 12 -34.51 1.40 -24.67
C SER A 12 -34.92 1.80 -23.25
N PRO A 13 -34.20 1.38 -22.19
CA PRO A 13 -34.46 1.90 -20.85
C PRO A 13 -33.94 3.34 -20.79
N HIS A 14 -34.84 4.29 -21.08
CA HIS A 14 -34.59 5.71 -20.85
C HIS A 14 -34.48 5.94 -19.33
N GLY A 15 -33.26 5.93 -18.80
CA GLY A 15 -32.97 6.57 -17.52
C GLY A 15 -33.21 8.07 -17.69
N SER A 16 -34.19 8.63 -16.98
CA SER A 16 -34.54 10.05 -17.07
C SER A 16 -33.29 10.93 -16.82
N PRO A 17 -32.98 11.92 -17.67
CA PRO A 17 -31.75 12.73 -17.57
C PRO A 17 -31.61 13.45 -16.22
N LEU A 18 -32.74 13.75 -15.56
CA LEU A 18 -32.80 14.32 -14.22
C LEU A 18 -32.26 13.36 -13.13
N THR A 19 -32.44 12.06 -13.30
CA THR A 19 -31.94 11.04 -12.34
C THR A 19 -30.43 10.87 -12.45
N LEU A 20 -29.88 10.93 -13.67
CA LEU A 20 -28.43 10.91 -13.92
C LEU A 20 -27.76 12.19 -13.38
N SER A 21 -28.38 13.35 -13.59
CA SER A 21 -27.89 14.63 -13.04
C SER A 21 -27.92 14.66 -11.50
N ALA A 22 -29.00 14.17 -10.88
CA ALA A 22 -29.08 14.06 -9.43
C ALA A 22 -28.05 13.08 -8.85
N LEU A 23 -27.84 11.93 -9.50
CA LEU A 23 -26.86 10.92 -9.09
C LEU A 23 -25.43 11.47 -9.16
N THR A 24 -25.09 12.17 -10.25
CA THR A 24 -23.77 12.80 -10.42
C THR A 24 -23.52 13.89 -9.40
N LEU A 25 -24.50 14.76 -9.11
CA LEU A 25 -24.40 15.77 -8.06
C LEU A 25 -24.20 15.12 -6.68
N LEU A 26 -24.95 14.05 -6.38
CA LEU A 26 -24.83 13.31 -5.12
C LEU A 26 -23.44 12.68 -4.96
N LEU A 27 -22.87 12.12 -6.03
CA LEU A 27 -21.51 11.55 -6.04
C LEU A 27 -20.45 12.63 -5.84
N LEU A 28 -20.60 13.81 -6.45
CA LEU A 28 -19.72 14.97 -6.26
C LEU A 28 -19.75 15.50 -4.82
N LEU A 29 -20.94 15.61 -4.24
CA LEU A 29 -21.16 16.03 -2.85
C LEU A 29 -20.61 15.01 -1.86
N CYS A 30 -20.82 13.71 -2.11
CA CYS A 30 -20.27 12.63 -1.29
C CYS A 30 -18.73 12.55 -1.38
N GLY A 31 -18.17 12.82 -2.56
CA GLY A 31 -16.73 12.96 -2.78
C GLY A 31 -16.16 14.13 -1.99
N HIS A 32 -16.81 15.30 -2.06
CA HIS A 32 -16.45 16.49 -1.28
C HIS A 32 -16.48 16.21 0.23
N ALA A 33 -17.54 15.58 0.74
CA ALA A 33 -17.66 15.25 2.16
C ALA A 33 -16.56 14.28 2.65
N ARG A 34 -16.16 13.31 1.83
CA ARG A 34 -15.02 12.41 2.12
C ARG A 34 -13.65 13.08 1.97
N ALA A 35 -13.56 14.13 1.16
CA ALA A 35 -12.34 14.86 0.86
C ALA A 35 -12.13 16.12 1.73
N GLN A 36 -13.02 16.42 2.68
CA GLN A 36 -12.84 17.58 3.56
C GLN A 36 -11.56 17.49 4.40
N CYS A 37 -10.83 18.60 4.49
CA CYS A 37 -9.71 18.74 5.41
C CYS A 37 -10.22 18.66 6.86
N LYS A 38 -9.57 17.84 7.71
CA LYS A 38 -9.97 17.63 9.10
C LYS A 38 -9.05 18.33 10.10
N ILE A 39 -8.41 19.43 9.69
CA ILE A 39 -7.46 20.13 10.55
C ILE A 39 -8.10 20.67 11.83
N LEU A 40 -9.28 21.28 11.74
CA LEU A 40 -9.98 21.83 12.91
C LEU A 40 -10.24 20.77 13.99
N ARG A 41 -10.49 19.53 13.58
CA ARG A 41 -10.60 18.40 14.50
C ARG A 41 -9.27 18.11 15.20
N CYS A 42 -8.17 18.06 14.45
CA CYS A 42 -6.83 17.87 15.03
C CYS A 42 -6.50 19.00 16.03
N ASN A 43 -6.85 20.25 15.71
CA ASN A 43 -6.63 21.41 16.57
C ASN A 43 -7.44 21.28 17.88
N ALA A 44 -8.72 20.93 17.77
CA ALA A 44 -9.61 20.76 18.92
C ALA A 44 -9.13 19.63 19.86
N GLU A 45 -8.71 18.49 19.30
CA GLU A 45 -8.16 17.37 20.07
C GLU A 45 -6.87 17.77 20.79
N TYR A 46 -5.97 18.52 20.14
CA TYR A 46 -4.74 19.02 20.77
C TYR A 46 -5.02 19.99 21.92
N VAL A 47 -5.89 20.98 21.70
CA VAL A 47 -6.27 21.96 22.75
C VAL A 47 -6.89 21.23 23.93
N SER A 48 -7.83 20.31 23.70
CA SER A 48 -8.45 19.51 24.77
C SER A 48 -7.41 18.72 25.58
N SER A 49 -6.41 18.14 24.92
CA SER A 49 -5.36 17.35 25.58
C SER A 49 -4.35 18.20 26.40
N THR A 50 -4.28 19.51 26.14
CA THR A 50 -3.33 20.41 26.81
C THR A 50 -3.99 21.32 27.84
N LEU A 51 -5.31 21.53 27.77
CA LEU A 51 -6.07 22.28 28.78
C LEU A 51 -5.88 21.70 30.20
N SER A 52 -5.92 20.37 30.35
CA SER A 52 -5.71 19.70 31.65
C SER A 52 -4.28 19.83 32.18
N LEU A 53 -3.32 20.15 31.31
CA LEU A 53 -1.90 20.29 31.69
C LEU A 53 -1.55 21.72 32.09
N ARG A 54 -2.36 22.71 31.70
CA ARG A 54 -2.13 24.14 31.97
C ARG A 54 -2.74 24.60 33.31
N GLY A 55 -3.64 23.80 33.91
CA GLY A 55 -4.35 24.10 35.16
C GLY A 55 -3.66 23.65 36.46
N GLY A 56 -2.42 23.17 36.42
CA GLY A 56 -1.70 22.59 37.57
C GLY A 56 -1.11 23.58 38.57
N GLY A 57 -1.74 24.73 38.79
CA GLY A 57 -1.36 25.73 39.79
C GLY A 57 -2.26 25.67 41.02
N SER A 58 -2.14 24.63 41.84
CA SER A 58 -2.69 24.63 43.21
C SER A 58 -1.76 23.84 44.14
N PRO A 59 -1.16 24.48 45.16
CA PRO A 59 -0.21 23.83 46.05
C PRO A 59 -0.97 23.06 47.13
N GLY A 60 -1.09 21.74 46.98
CA GLY A 60 -1.63 20.92 48.06
C GLY A 60 -2.25 19.60 47.66
N ALA A 61 -1.49 18.69 47.04
CA ALA A 61 -1.78 17.27 47.12
C ALA A 61 -0.54 16.45 46.72
N LEU A 62 0.03 15.78 47.72
CA LEU A 62 0.92 14.60 47.67
C LEU A 62 2.06 14.59 46.64
N ARG A 63 3.28 14.70 47.17
CA ARG A 63 4.55 14.41 46.50
C ARG A 63 4.53 13.00 45.88
N ASP A 64 4.47 12.91 44.56
CA ASP A 64 5.41 12.08 43.79
C ASP A 64 5.44 12.49 42.30
N ARG A 65 6.65 12.72 41.75
CA ARG A 65 6.96 12.73 40.30
C ARG A 65 6.31 13.77 39.35
N GLY A 66 5.90 14.94 39.84
CA GLY A 66 5.02 15.89 39.14
C GLY A 66 5.59 16.89 38.11
N ALA A 67 6.90 17.02 37.87
CA ALA A 67 7.44 17.96 36.87
C ALA A 67 7.67 17.32 35.48
N ALA A 68 8.16 16.07 35.46
CA ALA A 68 8.32 15.29 34.23
C ALA A 68 6.98 14.80 33.65
N GLY A 69 5.92 14.74 34.47
CA GLY A 69 4.56 14.40 34.05
C GLY A 69 3.91 15.49 33.18
N GLY A 70 4.16 16.76 33.47
CA GLY A 70 3.63 17.91 32.72
C GLY A 70 4.28 18.04 31.34
N ALA A 71 5.62 18.07 31.29
CA ALA A 71 6.38 18.09 30.03
C ALA A 71 6.13 16.82 29.19
N GLY A 72 6.08 15.65 29.83
CA GLY A 72 5.73 14.39 29.17
C GLY A 72 4.30 14.37 28.60
N GLY A 73 3.36 15.04 29.27
CA GLY A 73 1.99 15.25 28.80
C GLY A 73 1.94 16.14 27.55
N VAL A 74 2.69 17.24 27.54
CA VAL A 74 2.78 18.16 26.39
C VAL A 74 3.42 17.45 25.19
N CYS A 75 4.52 16.73 25.38
CA CYS A 75 5.14 15.96 24.29
C CYS A 75 4.25 14.81 23.77
N ARG A 76 3.45 14.19 24.65
CA ARG A 76 2.43 13.21 24.24
C ARG A 76 1.33 13.86 23.40
N ALA A 77 0.84 15.03 23.79
CA ALA A 77 -0.15 15.80 23.02
C ALA A 77 0.40 16.23 21.66
N LEU A 78 1.61 16.81 21.61
CA LEU A 78 2.25 17.25 20.37
C LEU A 78 2.52 16.10 19.38
N ARG A 79 3.00 14.95 19.87
CA ARG A 79 3.16 13.75 19.01
C ARG A 79 1.83 13.27 18.43
N SER A 80 0.75 13.36 19.20
CA SER A 80 -0.60 12.98 18.74
C SER A 80 -1.13 13.96 17.70
N TYR A 81 -0.89 15.25 17.92
CA TYR A 81 -1.25 16.31 16.98
C TYR A 81 -0.50 16.14 15.66
N ALA A 82 0.82 15.88 15.70
CA ALA A 82 1.65 15.55 14.54
C ALA A 82 1.19 14.30 13.78
N LEU A 83 0.64 13.30 14.49
CA LEU A 83 0.08 12.11 13.86
C LEU A 83 -1.27 12.41 13.17
N CYS A 84 -2.12 13.22 13.82
CA CYS A 84 -3.41 13.64 13.28
C CYS A 84 -3.25 14.43 11.98
N THR A 85 -2.36 15.44 11.97
CA THR A 85 -2.08 16.26 10.79
C THR A 85 -1.55 15.39 9.63
N ARG A 86 -0.58 14.49 9.89
CA ARG A 86 -0.08 13.56 8.87
C ARG A 86 -1.17 12.68 8.24
N ARG A 87 -2.15 12.22 9.02
CA ARG A 87 -3.27 11.40 8.50
C ARG A 87 -4.23 12.17 7.60
N THR A 88 -4.39 13.46 7.81
CA THR A 88 -5.29 14.31 6.99
C THR A 88 -4.56 15.13 5.92
N ALA A 89 -3.24 14.99 5.78
CA ALA A 89 -2.43 15.81 4.87
C ALA A 89 -2.89 15.78 3.40
N ARG A 90 -3.38 14.64 2.91
CA ARG A 90 -3.84 14.50 1.52
C ARG A 90 -5.04 15.39 1.19
N THR A 91 -5.98 15.53 2.14
CA THR A 91 -7.19 16.36 1.99
C THR A 91 -6.96 17.82 2.38
N CYS A 92 -5.85 18.14 3.04
CA CYS A 92 -5.53 19.47 3.55
C CYS A 92 -4.45 20.22 2.74
N ARG A 93 -4.13 19.81 1.51
CA ARG A 93 -3.02 20.40 0.73
C ARG A 93 -3.10 21.91 0.54
N GLY A 94 -4.29 22.45 0.37
CA GLY A 94 -4.55 23.89 0.18
C GLY A 94 -5.11 24.61 1.40
N ASP A 95 -5.10 23.98 2.57
CA ASP A 95 -5.66 24.57 3.80
C ASP A 95 -4.56 25.32 4.56
N LEU A 96 -4.75 26.63 4.76
CA LEU A 96 -3.76 27.46 5.47
C LEU A 96 -3.61 27.05 6.93
N ALA A 97 -4.71 26.73 7.62
CA ALA A 97 -4.67 26.33 9.03
C ALA A 97 -3.90 25.02 9.22
N PHE A 98 -3.96 24.11 8.24
CA PHE A 98 -3.14 22.90 8.22
C PHE A 98 -1.64 23.22 8.18
N HIS A 99 -1.20 24.07 7.24
CA HIS A 99 0.22 24.43 7.14
C HIS A 99 0.71 25.21 8.36
N SER A 100 -0.10 26.14 8.87
CA SER A 100 0.19 26.84 10.14
C SER A 100 0.31 25.88 11.32
N ALA A 101 -0.58 24.89 11.41
CA ALA A 101 -0.54 23.88 12.45
C ALA A 101 0.70 22.99 12.36
N VAL A 102 1.05 22.51 11.17
CA VAL A 102 2.25 21.67 10.96
C VAL A 102 3.51 22.41 11.42
N HIS A 103 3.67 23.66 11.02
CA HIS A 103 4.80 24.48 11.44
C HIS A 103 4.79 24.72 12.96
N GLY A 104 3.64 25.12 13.52
CA GLY A 104 3.50 25.35 14.97
C GLY A 104 3.77 24.10 15.81
N ILE A 105 3.45 22.90 15.30
CA ILE A 105 3.81 21.63 15.95
C ILE A 105 5.32 21.46 16.02
N GLU A 106 6.04 21.74 14.94
CA GLU A 106 7.50 21.63 14.90
C GLU A 106 8.16 22.58 15.90
N ASP A 107 7.70 23.84 15.94
CA ASP A 107 8.18 24.85 16.89
C ASP A 107 7.92 24.42 18.34
N LEU A 108 6.70 23.98 18.65
CA LEU A 108 6.35 23.54 20.00
C LEU A 108 7.13 22.28 20.43
N MET A 109 7.43 21.38 19.49
CA MET A 109 8.26 20.21 19.76
C MET A 109 9.69 20.62 20.12
N ILE A 110 10.24 21.66 19.48
CA ILE A 110 11.56 22.21 19.80
C ILE A 110 11.53 22.95 21.14
N GLN A 111 10.53 23.81 21.37
CA GLN A 111 10.37 24.59 22.60
C GLN A 111 10.27 23.72 23.85
N HIS A 112 9.59 22.57 23.76
CA HIS A 112 9.44 21.64 24.88
C HIS A 112 10.47 20.50 24.86
N ASN A 113 11.47 20.54 23.98
CA ASN A 113 12.52 19.53 23.83
C ASN A 113 11.94 18.10 23.72
N CYS A 114 10.91 17.94 22.89
CA CYS A 114 10.20 16.69 22.74
C CYS A 114 10.87 15.77 21.72
N SER A 115 11.08 14.50 22.08
CA SER A 115 11.42 13.48 21.10
C SER A 115 10.24 13.23 20.15
N ARG A 116 10.55 13.04 18.86
CA ARG A 116 9.56 12.64 17.83
C ARG A 116 8.99 11.24 18.06
N GLN A 117 9.70 10.41 18.84
CA GLN A 117 9.35 9.01 19.11
C GLN A 117 8.77 8.85 20.52
N GLY A 118 7.90 7.85 20.69
CA GLY A 118 7.29 7.44 21.97
C GLY A 118 5.77 7.64 22.00
N PRO A 119 5.12 7.52 23.19
CA PRO A 119 3.69 7.30 23.27
C PRO A 119 2.86 8.50 22.80
N THR A 120 1.88 8.24 21.94
CA THR A 120 0.80 9.19 21.63
C THR A 120 -0.32 9.07 22.66
N ALA A 121 -1.12 10.11 22.80
CA ALA A 121 -2.35 10.06 23.57
C ALA A 121 -3.25 8.95 22.99
N PRO A 122 -3.96 8.20 23.85
CA PRO A 122 -4.92 7.22 23.38
C PRO A 122 -5.97 7.92 22.49
N PRO A 123 -6.42 7.30 21.39
CA PRO A 123 -7.52 7.83 20.60
C PRO A 123 -8.72 8.03 21.52
N LEU A 124 -9.34 9.21 21.49
CA LEU A 124 -10.55 9.44 22.28
C LEU A 124 -11.62 8.40 21.86
N PRO A 125 -12.32 7.76 22.81
CA PRO A 125 -13.45 6.89 22.47
C PRO A 125 -14.42 7.66 21.57
N ARG A 126 -14.81 7.06 20.45
CA ARG A 126 -15.82 7.62 19.55
C ARG A 126 -17.18 7.59 20.26
N GLY A 127 -17.50 8.66 21.01
CA GLY A 127 -18.80 8.89 21.64
C GLY A 127 -19.25 7.79 22.62
N PRO A 128 -20.44 7.95 23.26
CA PRO A 128 -21.01 6.91 24.09
C PRO A 128 -21.41 5.72 23.20
N GLY A 129 -20.53 4.71 23.15
CA GLY A 129 -20.91 3.37 22.73
C GLY A 129 -21.93 2.83 23.74
N LEU A 130 -22.98 2.20 23.21
CA LEU A 130 -23.99 1.48 23.98
C LEU A 130 -23.36 0.61 25.10
N PRO A 131 -23.96 0.56 26.30
CA PRO A 131 -23.46 -0.25 27.40
C PRO A 131 -23.55 -1.74 27.01
N GLY A 132 -22.40 -2.41 26.89
CA GLY A 132 -22.37 -3.85 26.61
C GLY A 132 -21.04 -4.43 26.11
N ALA A 133 -20.10 -3.61 25.63
CA ALA A 133 -18.77 -4.12 25.26
C ALA A 133 -17.88 -4.22 26.51
N GLY A 134 -18.08 -5.30 27.26
CA GLY A 134 -17.21 -5.72 28.35
C GLY A 134 -15.74 -5.74 27.91
N ARG A 135 -14.87 -5.34 28.83
CA ARG A 135 -13.42 -5.37 28.72
C ARG A 135 -12.96 -6.81 28.46
N VAL A 136 -12.75 -7.19 27.20
CA VAL A 136 -11.93 -8.35 26.88
C VAL A 136 -10.49 -7.93 27.16
N GLY A 137 -9.94 -8.49 28.24
CA GLY A 137 -8.56 -8.27 28.64
C GLY A 137 -7.62 -8.55 27.46
N ALA A 138 -6.66 -7.65 27.28
CA ALA A 138 -5.54 -7.84 26.37
C ALA A 138 -4.60 -8.92 26.96
N SER A 139 -5.00 -10.18 26.83
CA SER A 139 -4.15 -11.36 27.07
C SER A 139 -4.02 -12.18 25.78
N GLY A 140 -3.91 -11.48 24.64
CA GLY A 140 -3.42 -12.07 23.41
C GLY A 140 -1.91 -11.86 23.29
N PRO A 141 -1.16 -12.77 22.65
CA PRO A 141 0.24 -12.52 22.33
C PRO A 141 0.37 -11.19 21.56
N PRO A 142 1.46 -10.44 21.76
CA PRO A 142 1.65 -9.16 21.08
C PRO A 142 1.41 -9.34 19.58
N ALA A 143 0.58 -8.46 19.01
CA ALA A 143 0.30 -8.47 17.59
C ALA A 143 1.62 -8.50 16.83
N ALA A 144 1.76 -9.51 15.97
CA ALA A 144 2.84 -9.68 15.03
C ALA A 144 3.28 -8.33 14.44
N ASP A 145 4.57 -8.01 14.46
CA ASP A 145 5.09 -6.93 13.62
C ASP A 145 4.72 -7.26 12.16
N PRO A 146 3.91 -6.44 11.49
CA PRO A 146 3.51 -6.68 10.10
C PRO A 146 4.69 -6.62 9.12
N CYS A 147 5.86 -6.11 9.55
CA CYS A 147 7.08 -6.08 8.77
C CYS A 147 7.92 -7.37 8.91
N ASP A 148 7.60 -8.26 9.86
CA ASP A 148 8.30 -9.52 10.06
C ASP A 148 7.65 -10.65 9.25
N TYR A 149 8.06 -10.75 7.98
CA TYR A 149 7.59 -11.78 7.06
C TYR A 149 7.82 -13.20 7.61
N GLU A 150 8.98 -13.48 8.21
CA GLU A 150 9.31 -14.84 8.67
C GLU A 150 8.44 -15.26 9.86
N ALA A 151 8.25 -14.38 10.84
CA ALA A 151 7.40 -14.67 11.98
C ALA A 151 5.92 -14.74 11.57
N GLN A 152 5.48 -13.90 10.64
CA GLN A 152 4.12 -13.98 10.10
C GLN A 152 3.90 -15.28 9.33
N PHE A 153 4.82 -15.66 8.43
CA PHE A 153 4.74 -16.90 7.66
C PHE A 153 4.74 -18.13 8.58
N ARG A 154 5.63 -18.17 9.58
CA ARG A 154 5.66 -19.25 10.58
C ARG A 154 4.35 -19.38 11.35
N ARG A 155 3.71 -18.28 11.72
CA ARG A 155 2.39 -18.29 12.38
C ARG A 155 1.28 -18.81 11.49
N LEU A 156 1.25 -18.41 10.22
CA LEU A 156 0.19 -18.79 9.28
C LEU A 156 0.35 -20.22 8.77
N HIS A 157 1.58 -20.69 8.60
CA HIS A 157 1.88 -21.96 7.90
C HIS A 157 2.55 -23.02 8.78
N GLY A 158 2.84 -22.72 10.06
CA GLY A 158 3.43 -23.67 11.01
C GLY A 158 4.87 -24.09 10.70
N ARG A 159 5.53 -23.46 9.72
CA ARG A 159 6.91 -23.76 9.30
C ARG A 159 7.65 -22.51 8.84
N ALA A 160 8.97 -22.56 8.80
CA ALA A 160 9.79 -21.49 8.22
C ALA A 160 9.56 -21.38 6.69
N PRO A 161 9.62 -20.17 6.12
CA PRO A 161 9.58 -20.00 4.67
C PRO A 161 10.84 -20.57 4.01
N GLY A 162 10.69 -21.11 2.80
CA GLY A 162 11.84 -21.41 1.93
C GLY A 162 12.21 -20.18 1.12
N PHE A 163 13.51 -19.94 0.92
CA PHE A 163 14.02 -18.83 0.10
C PHE A 163 14.62 -19.35 -1.20
N LEU A 164 14.32 -18.65 -2.29
CA LEU A 164 14.93 -18.86 -3.59
C LEU A 164 15.87 -17.69 -3.90
N HIS A 165 16.99 -18.00 -4.56
CA HIS A 165 18.02 -17.00 -4.87
C HIS A 165 18.20 -16.90 -6.37
N CYS A 166 18.11 -15.68 -6.90
CA CYS A 166 18.59 -15.33 -8.23
C CYS A 166 19.70 -14.29 -8.12
N ALA A 167 20.60 -14.25 -9.10
CA ALA A 167 21.64 -13.25 -9.18
C ALA A 167 21.94 -12.90 -10.64
N ALA A 168 22.34 -11.65 -10.89
CA ALA A 168 22.90 -11.21 -12.16
C ALA A 168 24.13 -10.36 -11.92
N PHE A 169 25.25 -10.69 -12.56
CA PHE A 169 26.54 -10.03 -12.35
C PHE A 169 27.37 -10.05 -13.64
N GLY A 170 28.32 -9.11 -13.77
CA GLY A 170 29.19 -9.04 -14.95
C GLY A 170 28.44 -8.86 -16.27
N ASP A 171 28.85 -9.61 -17.30
CA ASP A 171 28.26 -9.69 -18.65
C ASP A 171 27.19 -10.79 -18.73
N PRO A 172 25.92 -10.41 -18.57
CA PRO A 172 25.26 -10.80 -17.35
C PRO A 172 25.24 -12.32 -17.21
N HIS A 173 26.06 -12.79 -16.28
CA HIS A 173 25.98 -14.11 -15.72
C HIS A 173 24.77 -14.14 -14.81
N VAL A 174 23.74 -14.86 -15.22
CA VAL A 174 22.47 -14.99 -14.50
C VAL A 174 22.44 -16.34 -13.83
N ARG A 175 22.30 -16.34 -12.50
CA ARG A 175 21.89 -17.50 -11.72
C ARG A 175 20.38 -17.45 -11.53
N THR A 176 19.67 -18.41 -12.11
CA THR A 176 18.21 -18.54 -11.99
C THR A 176 17.79 -19.06 -10.61
N PHE A 177 16.49 -18.99 -10.32
CA PHE A 177 15.93 -19.55 -9.08
C PHE A 177 16.13 -21.07 -8.95
N GLN A 178 16.23 -21.78 -10.07
CA GLN A 178 16.53 -23.22 -10.12
C GLN A 178 18.05 -23.49 -10.15
N HIS A 179 18.88 -22.49 -9.87
CA HIS A 179 20.34 -22.59 -9.83
C HIS A 179 21.04 -22.91 -11.16
N HIS A 180 20.36 -22.72 -12.30
CA HIS A 180 21.01 -22.72 -13.60
C HIS A 180 21.80 -21.45 -13.82
N PHE A 181 22.95 -21.56 -14.47
CA PHE A 181 23.82 -20.46 -14.83
C PHE A 181 23.75 -20.22 -16.34
N HIS A 182 23.49 -18.97 -16.72
CA HIS A 182 23.49 -18.53 -18.10
C HIS A 182 24.40 -17.32 -18.26
N THR A 183 25.07 -17.22 -19.40
CA THR A 183 25.81 -16.01 -19.78
C THR A 183 25.07 -15.39 -20.94
N CYS A 184 24.52 -14.20 -20.73
CA CYS A 184 23.67 -13.53 -21.72
C CYS A 184 24.34 -12.24 -22.18
N ARG A 185 24.36 -11.98 -23.49
CA ARG A 185 24.66 -10.65 -24.01
C ARG A 185 23.34 -9.88 -24.14
N VAL A 186 23.13 -8.92 -23.24
CA VAL A 186 21.96 -8.04 -23.29
C VAL A 186 22.40 -6.59 -23.18
N GLN A 187 21.89 -5.76 -24.08
CA GLN A 187 22.11 -4.32 -24.11
C GLN A 187 20.76 -3.61 -23.95
N GLY A 188 20.75 -2.50 -23.22
CA GLY A 188 19.52 -1.80 -22.87
C GLY A 188 18.86 -2.40 -21.64
N ALA A 189 17.57 -2.13 -21.46
CA ALA A 189 16.82 -2.49 -20.27
C ALA A 189 16.14 -3.86 -20.42
N TRP A 190 16.21 -4.70 -19.39
CA TRP A 190 15.72 -6.08 -19.40
C TRP A 190 15.20 -6.52 -18.03
N PRO A 191 14.12 -7.35 -17.97
CA PRO A 191 13.53 -7.82 -16.72
C PRO A 191 14.39 -8.92 -16.07
N LEU A 192 14.81 -8.69 -14.82
CA LEU A 192 15.46 -9.72 -14.01
C LEU A 192 14.42 -10.53 -13.21
N LEU A 193 13.39 -9.85 -12.72
CA LEU A 193 12.24 -10.44 -12.05
C LEU A 193 11.00 -9.63 -12.43
N ASP A 194 9.90 -10.28 -12.77
CA ASP A 194 8.62 -9.60 -12.95
C ASP A 194 7.52 -10.53 -12.48
N ASN A 195 6.94 -10.24 -11.32
CA ASN A 195 5.84 -10.99 -10.74
C ASN A 195 4.86 -10.07 -10.01
N ASP A 196 3.76 -10.63 -9.53
CA ASP A 196 2.67 -9.89 -8.89
C ASP A 196 3.10 -9.08 -7.64
N PHE A 197 4.24 -9.41 -7.05
CA PHE A 197 4.73 -8.85 -5.78
C PHE A 197 5.95 -7.95 -5.96
N LEU A 198 6.77 -8.19 -6.98
CA LEU A 198 8.03 -7.48 -7.19
C LEU A 198 8.42 -7.53 -8.67
N SER A 199 8.67 -6.35 -9.22
CA SER A 199 9.32 -6.19 -10.52
C SER A 199 10.72 -5.61 -10.32
N VAL A 200 11.74 -6.24 -10.89
CA VAL A 200 13.13 -5.80 -10.93
C VAL A 200 13.59 -5.81 -12.37
N GLN A 201 14.04 -4.67 -12.89
CA GLN A 201 14.66 -4.62 -14.21
C GLN A 201 16.02 -3.91 -14.15
N ALA A 202 16.93 -4.44 -14.94
CA ALA A 202 18.30 -4.00 -15.03
C ALA A 202 18.52 -3.35 -16.40
N THR A 203 19.48 -2.44 -16.48
CA THR A 203 19.94 -1.87 -17.75
C THR A 203 21.41 -2.18 -17.92
N SER A 204 21.75 -2.85 -19.02
CA SER A 204 23.11 -3.23 -19.36
C SER A 204 23.64 -2.40 -20.52
N ALA A 205 24.92 -2.06 -20.47
CA ALA A 205 25.61 -1.34 -21.54
C ALA A 205 26.97 -2.00 -21.82
N PRO A 206 27.55 -1.84 -23.03
CA PRO A 206 28.89 -2.32 -23.33
C PRO A 206 29.89 -1.82 -22.28
N VAL A 207 30.87 -2.67 -21.95
CA VAL A 207 31.92 -2.30 -20.99
C VAL A 207 32.83 -1.19 -21.54
N ALA A 208 33.02 -1.17 -22.87
CA ALA A 208 33.73 -0.15 -23.63
C ALA A 208 33.14 -0.02 -25.04
N ALA A 209 33.51 1.04 -25.77
CA ALA A 209 33.09 1.23 -27.15
C ALA A 209 33.57 0.05 -28.02
N GLY A 210 32.65 -0.56 -28.79
CA GLY A 210 32.93 -1.74 -29.62
C GLY A 210 33.09 -3.06 -28.86
N ALA A 211 32.96 -3.07 -27.53
CA ALA A 211 33.09 -4.30 -26.74
C ALA A 211 31.87 -5.23 -26.92
N ASN A 212 32.15 -6.53 -27.00
CA ASN A 212 31.10 -7.56 -27.01
C ASN A 212 30.53 -7.85 -25.61
N ALA A 213 31.33 -7.63 -24.56
CA ALA A 213 30.91 -7.78 -23.18
C ALA A 213 30.07 -6.57 -22.74
N THR A 214 28.99 -6.83 -22.01
CA THR A 214 28.14 -5.82 -21.39
C THR A 214 28.29 -5.84 -19.88
N ALA A 215 27.86 -4.79 -19.18
CA ALA A 215 27.75 -4.80 -17.72
C ALA A 215 26.46 -4.11 -17.30
N THR A 216 25.84 -4.61 -16.23
CA THR A 216 24.69 -3.95 -15.59
C THR A 216 25.12 -2.60 -15.04
N ARG A 217 24.48 -1.52 -15.50
CA ARG A 217 24.76 -0.12 -15.09
C ARG A 217 23.71 0.45 -14.16
N LYS A 218 22.46 -0.01 -14.28
CA LYS A 218 21.33 0.47 -13.48
C LYS A 218 20.44 -0.71 -13.11
N VAL A 219 19.89 -0.67 -11.90
CA VAL A 219 18.84 -1.57 -11.43
C VAL A 219 17.69 -0.71 -10.92
N TRP A 220 16.46 -1.05 -11.27
CA TRP A 220 15.26 -0.50 -10.67
C TRP A 220 14.40 -1.62 -10.14
N ASP A 221 13.75 -1.36 -9.01
CA ASP A 221 12.78 -2.24 -8.39
C ASP A 221 11.47 -1.48 -8.16
N ARG A 222 10.37 -2.22 -8.16
CA ARG A 222 9.05 -1.72 -7.78
C ARG A 222 8.28 -2.82 -7.11
N MET A 223 7.74 -2.47 -5.95
CA MET A 223 6.68 -3.22 -5.30
C MET A 223 5.34 -2.74 -5.87
N PRO A 224 4.58 -3.57 -6.60
CA PRO A 224 3.21 -3.27 -6.94
C PRO A 224 2.41 -3.06 -5.65
N HIS A 225 1.46 -2.12 -5.65
CA HIS A 225 0.51 -2.05 -4.54
C HIS A 225 -0.25 -3.37 -4.48
N ALA A 226 -0.34 -3.95 -3.28
CA ALA A 226 -1.24 -5.07 -3.01
C ALA A 226 -2.66 -4.66 -3.41
N GLN A 227 -3.06 -5.01 -4.62
CA GLN A 227 -4.46 -5.16 -4.93
C GLN A 227 -4.93 -6.28 -4.00
N GLY A 228 -6.06 -6.07 -3.32
CA GLY A 228 -6.67 -7.12 -2.50
C GLY A 228 -6.77 -8.44 -3.29
N PRO A 229 -7.02 -9.58 -2.62
CA PRO A 229 -6.93 -10.90 -3.25
C PRO A 229 -7.60 -10.88 -4.61
N ALA A 230 -6.80 -11.09 -5.67
CA ALA A 230 -7.29 -11.16 -7.02
C ALA A 230 -8.41 -12.21 -7.05
N ALA A 231 -9.56 -11.85 -7.63
CA ALA A 231 -10.63 -12.81 -7.84
C ALA A 231 -10.04 -14.05 -8.55
N PRO A 232 -10.38 -15.27 -8.10
CA PRO A 232 -9.87 -16.47 -8.74
C PRO A 232 -10.20 -16.43 -10.24
N PRO A 233 -9.28 -16.86 -11.11
CA PRO A 233 -9.55 -16.90 -12.55
C PRO A 233 -10.81 -17.75 -12.80
N PRO A 234 -11.64 -17.37 -13.79
CA PRO A 234 -12.79 -18.18 -14.16
C PRO A 234 -12.33 -19.59 -14.53
N PRO A 235 -13.11 -20.64 -14.22
CA PRO A 235 -12.76 -22.00 -14.59
C PRO A 235 -12.55 -22.09 -16.11
N PRO A 236 -11.59 -22.90 -16.57
CA PRO A 236 -11.38 -23.07 -18.01
C PRO A 236 -12.66 -23.57 -18.66
N PRO A 237 -12.98 -23.12 -19.89
CA PRO A 237 -14.14 -23.62 -20.61
C PRO A 237 -14.04 -25.15 -20.76
N PRO A 238 -15.17 -25.87 -20.73
CA PRO A 238 -15.16 -27.32 -20.91
C PRO A 238 -14.45 -27.65 -22.23
N ARG A 239 -13.49 -28.58 -22.17
CA ARG A 239 -12.79 -29.06 -23.36
C ARG A 239 -13.82 -29.63 -24.32
N THR A 240 -13.97 -28.99 -25.47
CA THR A 240 -14.63 -29.61 -26.62
C THR A 240 -13.88 -30.91 -26.96
N PRO A 241 -14.59 -32.02 -27.23
CA PRO A 241 -13.94 -33.25 -27.68
C PRO A 241 -13.17 -32.98 -28.97
N GLN A 242 -11.88 -33.24 -28.98
CA GLN A 242 -11.12 -33.23 -30.23
C GLN A 242 -11.56 -34.45 -31.07
N PRO A 243 -11.81 -34.29 -32.38
CA PRO A 243 -11.94 -35.41 -33.29
C PRO A 243 -10.60 -36.15 -33.42
N PRO A 244 -10.62 -37.46 -33.72
CA PRO A 244 -9.41 -38.29 -33.72
C PRO A 244 -8.40 -37.84 -34.77
N ASP A 245 -7.12 -37.91 -34.36
CA ASP A 245 -5.95 -37.67 -35.19
C ASP A 245 -6.01 -38.47 -36.48
N SER A 246 -6.05 -37.77 -37.61
CA SER A 246 -5.67 -38.34 -38.90
C SER A 246 -5.02 -37.27 -39.75
N LEU A 247 -3.81 -37.62 -40.19
CA LEU A 247 -2.96 -36.96 -41.20
C LEU A 247 -2.05 -35.83 -40.69
N ARG A 248 -0.93 -36.25 -40.06
CA ARG A 248 0.36 -35.55 -40.21
C ARG A 248 0.89 -35.80 -41.63
N PRO A 249 1.31 -34.77 -42.38
CA PRO A 249 2.37 -34.90 -43.36
C PRO A 249 3.73 -34.58 -42.73
N ASP A 250 4.73 -35.37 -43.16
CA ASP A 250 6.09 -35.46 -42.67
C ASP A 250 6.89 -34.14 -42.66
N SER A 251 7.74 -34.01 -41.63
CA SER A 251 8.86 -33.07 -41.58
C SER A 251 9.95 -33.43 -42.61
N PRO A 252 10.56 -32.47 -43.32
CA PRO A 252 11.86 -32.70 -43.94
C PRO A 252 13.00 -32.47 -42.93
N ALA A 253 14.00 -33.34 -43.08
CA ALA A 253 15.12 -33.55 -42.19
C ALA A 253 16.13 -32.40 -42.11
N ARG A 254 16.82 -32.37 -40.96
CA ARG A 254 18.07 -31.63 -40.71
C ARG A 254 19.14 -32.00 -41.74
N LEU A 255 19.77 -31.01 -42.36
CA LEU A 255 21.12 -31.16 -42.91
C LEU A 255 22.17 -30.69 -41.88
N ARG A 256 23.05 -31.62 -41.50
CA ARG A 256 24.36 -31.37 -40.87
C ARG A 256 25.35 -30.96 -41.96
N ALA A 257 26.16 -29.93 -41.71
CA ALA A 257 27.39 -29.68 -42.46
C ALA A 257 28.59 -30.32 -41.71
N PRO A 258 29.53 -30.99 -42.41
CA PRO A 258 30.77 -31.51 -41.84
C PRO A 258 31.94 -30.48 -41.96
N PRO A 259 33.14 -30.79 -41.44
CA PRO A 259 33.97 -29.92 -40.58
C PRO A 259 34.60 -28.70 -41.25
#